data_AF-A0A8S1Q6G8-F1
#
_entry.id   AF-A0A8S1Q6G8-F1
#
_cell.length_a   1.000
_cell.length_b   1.000
_cell.length_c   1.000
_cell.angle_alpha   90.00
_cell.angle_beta   90.00
_cell.angle_gamma   90.00
#
_symmetry.space_group_name_H-M   'P 1'
#
loop_
_entity.id
_entity.type
_entity.pdbx_description
1 polymer ?
#
loop_
_entity_poly.entity_id
_entity_poly.type
_entity_poly.pdbx_seq_one_letter_code
_entity_poly.pdbx_strand_id
1 'polypeptide(L)'
;MDAIKNFANNLTNRDQNNNTNGKIVPLEEKDREPLSQKNPLGSMADELQMAASKGIQKLIQSVDNAKADVKQGFTQLDDKLKLMLKQYTHQINVWARSKVLSSVIIVIEKFRPTVKEGLKDPDMCQCVKNLVDDTVDATWPEIVDEVKYQLMLQIGDPYTEIEEKKQTLAFLYPFVWIRNWYLYSNYPFDRSVWRQYKTISYWFWYIVSLIPFYGVSQYFYVLDFIMIDKGDEYQLVKFILSFKTMFFITQGVMKALIGYFMLYACTTMNYIDNAYQDDCTRKGPGSSIEVFSEVIGQFVQVFLIWLAFFLLSCSKQKGKPIFQYDDTPQKIEGCFERGGRLKYFMFWDIFALGSSIGLFWLVYLTQDTRPNFDNSGDFIYFTEICYGMLSFPFLIFNVPFVNGRLTKAKATAYDRKGNCIPAIDGLRKKIKSNQEEETNLLLNTLTIDVGEVFDG
;
A
#
# COMPACT_ATOMS: atom_id res chain seq x y z
N MET A 1 14.73 -30.16 -4.97
CA MET A 1 13.68 -30.14 -3.92
C MET A 1 13.95 -31.16 -2.82
N ASP A 2 14.61 -32.29 -3.09
CA ASP A 2 14.82 -33.35 -2.08
C ASP A 2 15.81 -33.00 -0.96
N ALA A 3 16.75 -32.08 -1.20
CA ALA A 3 17.65 -31.57 -0.15
C ALA A 3 16.91 -30.76 0.94
N ILE A 4 15.79 -30.11 0.60
CA ILE A 4 15.00 -29.30 1.55
C ILE A 4 14.09 -30.21 2.39
N LYS A 5 13.58 -31.31 1.82
CA LYS A 5 12.82 -32.33 2.56
C LYS A 5 13.67 -33.04 3.62
N ASN A 6 14.95 -33.31 3.32
CA ASN A 6 15.85 -33.94 4.29
C ASN A 6 16.26 -33.02 5.44
N PHE A 7 16.27 -31.70 5.24
CA PHE A 7 16.55 -30.75 6.31
C PHE A 7 15.35 -30.57 7.26
N ALA A 8 14.12 -30.59 6.75
CA ALA A 8 12.90 -30.49 7.55
C ALA A 8 12.66 -31.74 8.43
N ASN A 9 12.96 -32.94 7.92
CA ASN A 9 12.83 -34.20 8.68
C ASN A 9 13.88 -34.36 9.79
N ASN A 10 15.02 -33.68 9.71
CA ASN A 10 16.05 -33.69 10.75
C ASN A 10 15.76 -32.73 11.91
N LEU A 11 14.89 -31.73 11.71
CA LEU A 11 14.48 -30.81 12.77
C LEU A 11 13.31 -31.35 13.61
N THR A 12 12.44 -32.17 13.03
CA THR A 12 11.30 -32.77 13.75
C THR A 12 11.69 -33.93 14.67
N ASN A 13 12.82 -34.59 14.42
CA ASN A 13 13.32 -35.68 15.27
C ASN A 13 14.16 -35.24 16.48
N ARG A 14 14.41 -33.94 16.65
CA ARG A 14 15.27 -33.44 17.75
C ARG A 14 14.51 -33.03 19.01
N ASP A 15 13.19 -32.91 18.95
CA ASP A 15 12.34 -32.51 20.10
C ASP A 15 11.60 -33.68 20.79
N GLN A 16 11.81 -34.93 20.37
CA GLN A 16 11.17 -36.10 21.00
C GLN A 16 12.08 -36.93 21.92
N ASN A 17 13.31 -36.48 22.20
CA ASN A 17 14.25 -37.24 23.03
C ASN A 17 14.77 -36.44 24.22
N ASN A 18 13.86 -35.99 25.08
CA ASN A 18 14.15 -35.64 26.47
C ASN A 18 12.88 -35.83 27.31
N ASN A 19 12.45 -37.08 27.43
CA ASN A 19 11.50 -37.51 28.45
C ASN A 19 12.11 -38.70 29.19
N THR A 20 13.14 -38.44 30.00
CA THR A 20 13.62 -39.39 30.99
C THR A 20 12.96 -39.09 32.32
N ASN A 21 11.91 -39.87 32.59
CA ASN A 21 11.29 -40.06 33.89
C ASN A 21 12.36 -40.32 34.97
N GLY A 22 12.56 -39.34 35.85
CA GLY A 22 13.25 -39.52 37.12
C GLY A 22 12.36 -40.29 38.09
N LYS A 23 12.58 -41.59 38.16
CA LYS A 23 11.91 -42.55 39.03
C LYS A 23 12.19 -42.22 40.51
N ILE A 24 11.16 -41.82 41.25
CA ILE A 24 11.19 -41.70 42.70
C ILE A 24 11.26 -43.13 43.27
N VAL A 25 12.32 -43.42 44.02
CA VAL A 25 12.48 -44.69 44.77
C VAL A 25 11.75 -44.52 46.11
N PRO A 26 10.77 -45.37 46.44
CA PRO A 26 10.23 -45.45 47.80
C PRO A 26 11.19 -46.30 48.64
N LEU A 27 11.61 -45.78 49.79
CA LEU A 27 12.27 -46.59 50.80
C LEU A 27 11.21 -47.16 51.73
N GLU A 28 11.16 -48.48 51.69
CA GLU A 28 10.31 -49.41 52.43
C GLU A 28 10.58 -49.31 53.94
N GLU A 29 9.51 -49.15 54.69
CA GLU A 29 9.44 -49.22 56.14
C GLU A 29 9.37 -50.70 56.53
N LYS A 30 10.29 -51.19 57.38
CA LYS A 30 10.12 -52.51 58.01
C LYS A 30 10.76 -52.59 59.38
N ASP A 31 9.93 -53.00 60.33
CA ASP A 31 10.15 -53.13 61.76
C ASP A 31 11.28 -54.09 62.16
N ARG A 32 11.93 -53.78 63.31
CA ARG A 32 12.09 -54.69 64.47
C ARG A 32 12.74 -53.99 65.67
N GLU A 33 11.89 -53.73 66.67
CA GLU A 33 11.98 -53.95 68.13
C GLU A 33 13.31 -54.03 68.93
N PRO A 34 13.24 -53.80 70.27
CA PRO A 34 14.25 -53.05 71.02
C PRO A 34 15.10 -53.93 71.95
N LEU A 35 16.20 -53.38 72.45
CA LEU A 35 16.74 -53.80 73.75
C LEU A 35 17.43 -52.64 74.48
N SER A 36 16.89 -52.40 75.66
CA SER A 36 17.27 -51.45 76.71
C SER A 36 18.66 -51.73 77.28
N GLN A 37 19.47 -50.69 77.47
CA GLN A 37 20.33 -50.62 78.65
C GLN A 37 20.61 -49.17 79.07
N LYS A 38 20.05 -48.80 80.24
CA LYS A 38 20.35 -47.57 80.99
C LYS A 38 21.83 -47.52 81.33
N ASN A 39 22.43 -46.33 81.25
CA ASN A 39 23.35 -45.84 82.29
C ASN A 39 23.32 -44.31 82.40
N PRO A 40 23.43 -43.76 83.61
CA PRO A 40 23.27 -42.34 83.89
C PRO A 40 24.62 -41.64 83.89
N LEU A 41 24.73 -40.51 83.17
CA LEU A 41 25.72 -39.48 83.50
C LEU A 41 25.28 -38.13 82.88
N GLY A 42 24.11 -37.67 83.32
CA GLY A 42 23.58 -36.34 83.02
C GLY A 42 24.00 -35.36 84.10
N SER A 43 24.76 -34.33 83.71
CA SER A 43 24.69 -32.96 84.24
C SER A 43 25.80 -32.05 83.71
N MET A 44 26.74 -32.55 82.90
CA MET A 44 27.73 -31.71 82.19
C MET A 44 27.55 -31.72 80.65
N ALA A 45 26.68 -32.59 80.13
CA ALA A 45 26.42 -32.75 78.70
C ALA A 45 25.41 -31.72 78.16
N ASP A 46 24.47 -31.24 78.98
CA ASP A 46 23.38 -30.39 78.51
C ASP A 46 23.82 -28.94 78.23
N GLU A 47 24.76 -28.38 78.99
CA GLU A 47 25.35 -27.07 78.68
C GLU A 47 26.29 -27.12 77.47
N LEU A 48 27.01 -28.25 77.29
CA LEU A 48 27.86 -28.46 76.12
C LEU A 48 27.02 -28.69 74.84
N GLN A 49 25.90 -29.41 74.95
CA GLN A 49 24.95 -29.60 73.84
C GLN A 49 24.22 -28.31 73.46
N MET A 50 23.90 -27.42 74.42
CA MET A 50 23.27 -26.15 74.13
C MET A 50 24.24 -25.15 73.45
N ALA A 51 25.52 -25.16 73.85
CA ALA A 51 26.56 -24.37 73.18
C ALA A 51 26.91 -24.93 71.79
N ALA A 52 27.01 -26.26 71.65
CA ALA A 52 27.24 -26.92 70.37
C ALA A 52 26.07 -26.74 69.38
N SER A 53 24.82 -26.80 69.85
CA SER A 53 23.65 -26.61 68.99
C SER A 53 23.52 -25.17 68.48
N LYS A 54 23.88 -24.16 69.29
CA LYS A 54 23.97 -22.75 68.84
C LYS A 54 25.07 -22.53 67.79
N GLY A 55 26.22 -23.17 67.97
CA GLY A 55 27.31 -23.15 66.98
C GLY A 55 26.91 -23.80 65.66
N ILE A 56 26.26 -24.96 65.73
CA ILE A 56 25.75 -25.70 64.59
C ILE A 56 24.64 -24.93 63.87
N GLN A 57 23.71 -24.29 64.59
CA GLN A 57 22.66 -23.47 63.99
C GLN A 57 23.22 -22.27 63.21
N LYS A 58 24.26 -21.59 63.72
CA LYS A 58 24.92 -20.51 62.97
C LYS A 58 25.60 -21.00 61.70
N LEU A 59 26.21 -22.20 61.75
CA LEU A 59 26.81 -22.83 60.58
C LEU A 59 25.77 -23.25 59.54
N ILE A 60 24.64 -23.81 59.97
CA ILE A 60 23.54 -24.14 59.05
C ILE A 60 23.01 -22.86 58.39
N GLN A 61 22.82 -21.80 59.16
CA GLN A 61 22.32 -20.52 58.64
C GLN A 61 23.30 -19.85 57.67
N SER A 62 24.62 -19.95 57.92
CA SER A 62 25.63 -19.43 56.96
C SER A 62 25.70 -20.26 55.69
N VAL A 63 25.52 -21.59 55.78
CA VAL A 63 25.45 -22.49 54.62
C VAL A 63 24.19 -22.24 53.79
N ASP A 64 23.03 -22.03 54.44
CA ASP A 64 21.77 -21.73 53.75
C ASP A 64 21.83 -20.37 53.04
N ASN A 65 22.41 -19.35 53.69
CA ASN A 65 22.63 -18.05 53.06
C ASN A 65 23.59 -18.15 51.86
N ALA A 66 24.72 -18.87 52.01
CA ALA A 66 25.65 -19.10 50.91
C ALA A 66 24.99 -19.87 49.74
N LYS A 67 24.11 -20.84 50.05
CA LYS A 67 23.35 -21.58 49.04
C LYS A 67 22.33 -20.69 48.33
N ALA A 68 21.67 -19.77 49.05
CA ALA A 68 20.75 -18.79 48.48
C ALA A 68 21.48 -17.82 47.54
N ASP A 69 22.64 -17.29 47.96
CA ASP A 69 23.47 -16.39 47.14
C ASP A 69 23.96 -17.08 45.86
N VAL A 70 24.41 -18.33 45.98
CA VAL A 70 24.82 -19.13 44.81
C VAL A 70 23.63 -19.37 43.87
N LYS A 71 22.45 -19.71 44.41
CA LYS A 71 21.24 -19.89 43.59
C LYS A 71 20.82 -18.60 42.88
N GLN A 72 20.88 -17.47 43.58
CA GLN A 72 20.59 -16.15 43.01
C GLN A 72 21.59 -15.79 41.90
N GLY A 73 22.89 -16.06 42.11
CA GLY A 73 23.94 -15.89 41.10
C GLY A 73 23.70 -16.73 39.84
N PHE A 74 23.28 -17.99 40.00
CA PHE A 74 22.94 -18.85 38.85
C PHE A 74 21.72 -18.33 38.08
N THR A 75 20.68 -17.84 38.77
CA THR A 75 19.50 -17.27 38.08
C THR A 75 19.84 -16.00 37.30
N GLN A 76 20.65 -15.10 37.87
CA GLN A 76 21.10 -13.90 37.17
C GLN A 76 21.98 -14.22 35.96
N LEU A 77 22.82 -15.25 36.05
CA LEU A 77 23.66 -15.70 34.95
C LEU A 77 22.81 -16.30 33.82
N ASP A 78 21.80 -17.11 34.15
CA ASP A 78 20.88 -17.71 33.18
C ASP A 78 20.06 -16.64 32.44
N ASP A 79 19.53 -15.65 33.16
CA ASP A 79 18.80 -14.53 32.56
C ASP A 79 19.69 -13.69 31.64
N LYS A 80 20.95 -13.43 32.03
CA LYS A 80 21.91 -12.73 31.20
C LYS A 80 22.29 -13.53 29.96
N LEU A 81 22.47 -14.85 30.08
CA LEU A 81 22.75 -15.74 28.96
C LEU A 81 21.57 -15.77 27.97
N LYS A 82 20.34 -15.84 28.48
CA LYS A 82 19.11 -15.79 27.66
C LYS A 82 19.00 -14.46 26.90
N LEU A 83 19.29 -13.33 27.54
CA LEU A 83 19.30 -12.03 26.87
C LEU A 83 20.38 -11.94 25.79
N MET A 84 21.61 -12.41 26.07
CA MET A 84 22.67 -12.46 25.06
C MET A 84 22.30 -13.38 23.89
N LEU A 85 21.75 -14.57 24.15
CA LEU A 85 21.29 -15.49 23.12
C LEU A 85 20.18 -14.89 22.27
N LYS A 86 19.21 -14.18 22.86
CA LYS A 86 18.19 -13.44 22.12
C LYS A 86 18.81 -12.36 21.22
N GLN A 87 19.79 -11.62 21.71
CA GLN A 87 20.49 -10.60 20.92
C GLN A 87 21.31 -11.22 19.78
N TYR A 88 22.05 -12.30 20.02
CA TYR A 88 22.82 -13.00 19.00
C TYR A 88 21.95 -13.67 17.95
N THR A 89 20.87 -14.34 18.35
CA THR A 89 19.92 -14.95 17.40
C THR A 89 19.27 -13.91 16.50
N HIS A 90 18.93 -12.75 17.06
CA HIS A 90 18.45 -11.61 16.27
C HIS A 90 19.51 -11.14 15.26
N GLN A 91 20.76 -10.90 15.68
CA GLN A 91 21.85 -10.49 14.77
C GLN A 91 22.12 -11.52 13.67
N ILE A 92 22.10 -12.81 14.00
CA ILE A 92 22.29 -13.90 13.03
C ILE A 92 21.15 -13.91 12.01
N ASN A 93 19.90 -13.73 12.44
CA ASN A 93 18.75 -13.67 11.54
C ASN A 93 18.86 -12.49 10.57
N VAL A 94 19.26 -11.31 11.06
CA VAL A 94 19.47 -10.12 10.22
C VAL A 94 20.58 -10.36 9.20
N TRP A 95 21.73 -10.88 9.66
CA TRP A 95 22.86 -11.19 8.79
C TRP A 95 22.50 -12.22 7.72
N ALA A 96 21.82 -13.31 8.11
CA ALA A 96 21.40 -14.36 7.19
C ALA A 96 20.43 -13.82 6.12
N ARG A 97 19.44 -13.01 6.51
CA ARG A 97 18.50 -12.37 5.58
C ARG A 97 19.20 -11.44 4.60
N SER A 98 20.12 -10.61 5.08
CA SER A 98 20.92 -9.71 4.23
C SER A 98 21.80 -10.47 3.24
N LYS A 99 22.39 -11.61 3.66
CA LYS A 99 23.17 -12.49 2.77
C LYS A 99 22.32 -13.17 1.71
N VAL A 100 21.12 -13.63 2.05
CA VAL A 100 20.17 -14.20 1.09
C VAL A 100 19.77 -13.15 0.05
N LEU A 101 19.38 -11.94 0.49
CA LEU A 101 19.06 -10.81 -0.39
C LEU A 101 20.20 -10.50 -1.37
N SER A 102 21.43 -10.38 -0.85
CA SER A 102 22.61 -10.12 -1.67
C SER A 102 22.87 -11.22 -2.69
N SER A 103 22.69 -12.49 -2.30
CA SER A 103 22.89 -13.64 -3.18
C SER A 103 21.84 -13.68 -4.30
N VAL A 104 20.59 -13.36 -3.98
CA VAL A 104 19.50 -13.29 -4.98
C VAL A 104 19.77 -12.17 -5.99
N ILE A 105 20.23 -10.99 -5.55
CA ILE A 105 20.57 -9.88 -6.45
C ILE A 105 21.68 -10.30 -7.42
N ILE A 106 22.74 -10.96 -6.95
CA ILE A 106 23.82 -11.47 -7.81
C ILE A 106 23.29 -12.46 -8.85
N VAL A 107 22.36 -13.34 -8.44
CA VAL A 107 21.73 -14.30 -9.36
C VAL A 107 20.88 -13.58 -10.40
N ILE A 108 20.06 -12.59 -10.00
CA ILE A 108 19.25 -11.81 -10.92
C ILE A 108 20.14 -11.10 -11.94
N GLU A 109 21.18 -10.39 -11.50
CA GLU A 109 22.13 -9.72 -12.40
C GLU A 109 22.75 -10.67 -13.44
N LYS A 110 23.00 -11.93 -13.06
CA LYS A 110 23.48 -12.95 -13.99
C LYS A 110 22.45 -13.34 -15.06
N PHE A 111 21.16 -13.19 -14.80
CA PHE A 111 20.09 -13.42 -15.77
C PHE A 111 19.86 -12.26 -16.76
N ARG A 112 20.43 -11.07 -16.52
CA ARG A 112 20.32 -9.92 -17.42
C ARG A 112 20.60 -10.24 -18.90
N PRO A 113 21.74 -10.85 -19.27
CA PRO A 113 22.01 -11.19 -20.67
C PRO A 113 21.03 -12.21 -21.23
N THR A 114 20.57 -13.17 -20.40
CA THR A 114 19.59 -14.18 -20.84
C THR A 114 18.23 -13.56 -21.15
N VAL A 115 17.79 -12.56 -20.36
CA VAL A 115 16.55 -11.82 -20.64
C VAL A 115 16.69 -11.00 -21.91
N LYS A 116 17.84 -10.35 -22.13
CA LYS A 116 18.12 -9.62 -23.38
C LYS A 116 18.03 -10.52 -24.61
N GLU A 117 18.74 -11.64 -24.59
CA GLU A 117 18.72 -12.57 -25.73
C GLU A 117 17.37 -13.26 -25.90
N GLY A 118 16.63 -13.53 -24.81
CA GLY A 118 15.30 -14.12 -24.88
C GLY A 118 14.21 -13.19 -25.43
N LEU A 119 14.40 -11.86 -25.33
CA LEU A 119 13.47 -10.87 -25.89
C LEU A 119 13.77 -10.52 -27.35
N LYS A 120 14.96 -10.87 -27.85
CA LYS A 120 15.36 -10.65 -29.24
C LYS A 120 14.84 -11.78 -30.11
N ASP A 121 14.02 -11.43 -31.08
CA ASP A 121 13.70 -12.33 -32.18
C ASP A 121 14.92 -12.40 -33.13
N PRO A 122 15.32 -13.61 -33.61
CA PRO A 122 16.40 -13.74 -34.58
C PRO A 122 16.21 -12.85 -35.82
N ASP A 123 14.96 -12.67 -36.27
CA ASP A 123 14.60 -11.97 -37.51
C ASP A 123 14.35 -10.46 -37.33
N MET A 124 14.40 -9.90 -36.11
CA MET A 124 14.18 -8.46 -35.94
C MET A 124 15.36 -7.62 -36.48
N CYS A 125 15.07 -6.41 -36.99
CA CYS A 125 16.11 -5.49 -37.44
C CYS A 125 17.07 -5.11 -36.31
N GLN A 126 18.33 -4.81 -36.65
CA GLN A 126 19.34 -4.35 -35.67
C GLN A 126 18.89 -3.10 -34.89
N CYS A 127 18.10 -2.23 -35.54
CA CYS A 127 17.48 -1.07 -34.90
C CYS A 127 16.64 -1.45 -33.68
N VAL A 128 15.78 -2.46 -33.82
CA VAL A 128 14.89 -2.92 -32.75
C VAL A 128 15.69 -3.74 -31.72
N LYS A 129 16.71 -4.51 -32.13
CA LYS A 129 17.61 -5.21 -31.18
C LYS A 129 18.27 -4.23 -30.22
N ASN A 130 18.84 -3.15 -30.75
CA ASN A 130 19.47 -2.11 -29.95
C ASN A 130 18.44 -1.42 -29.03
N LEU A 131 17.24 -1.12 -29.53
CA LEU A 131 16.17 -0.53 -28.73
C LEU A 131 15.72 -1.45 -27.58
N VAL A 132 15.62 -2.77 -27.83
CA VAL A 132 15.32 -3.77 -26.80
C VAL A 132 16.44 -3.81 -25.76
N ASP A 133 17.71 -3.84 -26.19
CA ASP A 133 18.86 -3.81 -25.29
C ASP A 133 18.85 -2.56 -24.39
N ASP A 134 18.66 -1.39 -24.98
CA ASP A 134 18.59 -0.11 -24.27
C ASP A 134 17.40 -0.06 -23.30
N THR A 135 16.24 -0.60 -23.72
CA THR A 135 15.04 -0.65 -22.88
C THR A 135 15.23 -1.60 -21.71
N VAL A 136 15.81 -2.78 -21.94
CA VAL A 136 16.13 -3.74 -20.87
C VAL A 136 17.12 -3.12 -19.91
N ASP A 137 18.18 -2.48 -20.41
CA ASP A 137 19.19 -1.84 -19.56
C ASP A 137 18.64 -0.69 -18.72
N ALA A 138 17.79 0.15 -19.31
CA ALA A 138 17.14 1.24 -18.60
C ALA A 138 16.16 0.75 -17.54
N THR A 139 15.50 -0.39 -17.77
CA THR A 139 14.48 -0.95 -16.85
C THR A 139 15.06 -1.96 -15.86
N TRP A 140 16.29 -2.46 -16.08
CA TRP A 140 16.90 -3.49 -15.27
C TRP A 140 17.01 -3.14 -13.78
N PRO A 141 17.50 -1.93 -13.39
CA PRO A 141 17.57 -1.54 -11.99
C PRO A 141 16.19 -1.58 -11.31
N GLU A 142 15.14 -1.19 -12.03
CA GLU A 142 13.76 -1.18 -11.53
C GLU A 142 13.24 -2.62 -11.30
N ILE A 143 13.62 -3.56 -12.16
CA ILE A 143 13.30 -4.98 -11.98
C ILE A 143 14.01 -5.54 -10.75
N VAL A 144 15.31 -5.23 -10.58
CA VAL A 144 16.10 -5.67 -9.42
C VAL A 144 15.50 -5.10 -8.13
N ASP A 145 15.15 -3.82 -8.11
CA ASP A 145 14.52 -3.16 -6.95
C ASP A 145 13.15 -3.76 -6.63
N GLU A 146 12.33 -4.07 -7.65
CA GLU A 146 11.03 -4.71 -7.45
C GLU A 146 11.18 -6.13 -6.90
N VAL A 147 12.11 -6.93 -7.42
CA VAL A 147 12.34 -8.29 -6.90
C VAL A 147 12.90 -8.23 -5.48
N LYS A 148 13.85 -7.32 -5.20
CA LYS A 148 14.35 -7.07 -3.85
C LYS A 148 13.20 -6.71 -2.91
N TYR A 149 12.31 -5.82 -3.34
CA TYR A 149 11.15 -5.40 -2.58
C TYR A 149 10.18 -6.57 -2.29
N GLN A 150 9.84 -7.38 -3.29
CA GLN A 150 8.97 -8.55 -3.11
C GLN A 150 9.59 -9.59 -2.17
N LEU A 151 10.91 -9.79 -2.24
CA LEU A 151 11.61 -10.70 -1.35
C LEU A 151 11.68 -10.17 0.09
N MET A 152 11.87 -8.85 0.26
CA MET A 152 11.77 -8.19 1.58
C MET A 152 10.37 -8.32 2.17
N LEU A 153 9.31 -8.22 1.37
CA LEU A 153 7.94 -8.45 1.81
C LEU A 153 7.68 -9.90 2.26
N GLN A 154 8.37 -10.88 1.69
CA GLN A 154 8.22 -12.29 2.06
C GLN A 154 9.02 -12.67 3.31
N ILE A 155 10.19 -12.06 3.50
CA ILE A 155 11.15 -12.43 4.55
C ILE A 155 11.00 -11.53 5.79
N GLY A 156 10.71 -10.26 5.58
CA GLY A 156 10.64 -9.24 6.62
C GLY A 156 9.25 -9.06 7.18
N ASP A 157 9.21 -8.47 8.38
CA ASP A 157 7.98 -7.94 8.97
C ASP A 157 7.89 -6.46 8.60
N PRO A 158 7.12 -6.09 7.55
CA PRO A 158 6.94 -4.68 7.24
C PRO A 158 6.16 -4.03 8.39
N TYR A 159 6.60 -2.85 8.80
CA TYR A 159 5.80 -1.98 9.64
C TYR A 159 5.55 -0.66 8.91
N THR A 160 4.44 -0.02 9.26
CA THR A 160 4.04 1.25 8.70
C THR A 160 3.88 2.22 9.85
N GLU A 161 4.66 3.30 9.84
CA GLU A 161 4.41 4.44 10.71
C GLU A 161 3.15 5.15 10.19
N ILE A 162 2.01 4.82 10.81
CA ILE A 162 0.77 5.52 10.53
C ILE A 162 0.84 6.83 11.31
N GLU A 163 1.12 7.93 10.61
CA GLU A 163 0.87 9.26 11.15
C GLU A 163 -0.65 9.40 11.34
N GLU A 164 -1.13 9.11 12.55
CA GLU A 164 -2.54 9.30 12.87
C GLU A 164 -2.87 10.79 12.73
N LYS A 165 -3.84 11.08 11.85
CA LYS A 165 -4.34 12.45 11.71
C LYS A 165 -4.96 12.88 13.03
N LYS A 166 -4.44 13.98 13.60
CA LYS A 166 -5.01 14.60 14.79
C LYS A 166 -6.50 14.86 14.57
N GLN A 167 -7.31 14.53 15.57
CA GLN A 167 -8.76 14.73 15.52
C GLN A 167 -9.06 16.20 15.20
N THR A 168 -9.81 16.41 14.12
CA THR A 168 -10.28 17.73 13.70
C THR A 168 -11.38 18.22 14.64
N LEU A 169 -11.55 19.55 14.68
CA LEU A 169 -12.64 20.22 15.42
C LEU A 169 -14.01 19.58 15.13
N ALA A 170 -14.84 19.45 16.17
CA ALA A 170 -16.13 18.76 16.11
C ALA A 170 -17.09 19.29 15.02
N PHE A 171 -17.04 20.59 14.71
CA PHE A 171 -17.88 21.20 13.66
C PHE A 171 -17.56 20.69 12.23
N LEU A 172 -16.32 20.28 11.98
CA LEU A 172 -15.91 19.75 10.67
C LEU A 172 -16.16 18.24 10.52
N TYR A 173 -16.74 17.59 11.55
CA TYR A 173 -17.02 16.17 11.55
C TYR A 173 -17.84 15.66 10.34
N PRO A 174 -18.95 16.30 9.90
CA PRO A 174 -19.69 15.80 8.75
C PRO A 174 -18.87 15.85 7.46
N PHE A 175 -18.06 16.89 7.24
CA PHE A 175 -17.19 16.98 6.07
C PHE A 175 -16.09 15.93 6.09
N VAL A 176 -15.49 15.66 7.26
CA VAL A 176 -14.50 14.60 7.43
C VAL A 176 -15.13 13.22 7.22
N TRP A 177 -16.35 13.01 7.70
CA TRP A 177 -17.08 11.77 7.48
C TRP A 177 -17.38 11.53 5.99
N ILE A 178 -17.90 12.54 5.26
CA ILE A 178 -18.15 12.45 3.82
C ILE A 178 -16.84 12.18 3.07
N ARG A 179 -15.77 12.92 3.39
CA ARG A 179 -14.44 12.73 2.79
C ARG A 179 -13.94 11.31 3.02
N ASN A 180 -14.02 10.79 4.24
CA ASN A 180 -13.55 9.45 4.56
C ASN A 180 -14.39 8.38 3.86
N TRP A 181 -15.71 8.56 3.79
CA TRP A 181 -16.62 7.67 3.08
C TRP A 181 -16.34 7.67 1.57
N TYR A 182 -16.11 8.83 0.97
CA TYR A 182 -15.72 9.00 -0.43
C TYR A 182 -14.39 8.29 -0.73
N LEU A 183 -13.34 8.62 0.02
CA LEU A 183 -12.00 8.06 -0.18
C LEU A 183 -11.99 6.55 0.02
N TYR A 184 -12.66 6.03 1.05
CA TYR A 184 -12.75 4.60 1.28
C TYR A 184 -13.63 3.88 0.24
N SER A 185 -14.65 4.53 -0.32
CA SER A 185 -15.46 3.95 -1.39
C SER A 185 -14.71 3.86 -2.72
N ASN A 186 -13.91 4.88 -3.06
CA ASN A 186 -13.17 4.94 -4.32
C ASN A 186 -11.79 4.28 -4.27
N TYR A 187 -11.16 4.26 -3.09
CA TYR A 187 -9.78 3.80 -2.92
C TYR A 187 -9.60 2.98 -1.62
N PRO A 188 -10.36 1.88 -1.42
CA PRO A 188 -10.29 1.06 -0.21
C PRO A 188 -8.97 0.29 -0.10
N PHE A 189 -8.38 0.25 1.10
CA PHE A 189 -7.17 -0.55 1.36
C PHE A 189 -7.45 -2.06 1.50
N ASP A 190 -8.63 -2.44 2.00
CA ASP A 190 -8.98 -3.81 2.41
C ASP A 190 -9.84 -4.56 1.38
N ARG A 191 -10.28 -3.89 0.31
CA ARG A 191 -11.16 -4.48 -0.71
C ARG A 191 -10.38 -4.81 -1.98
N SER A 192 -10.68 -5.96 -2.59
CA SER A 192 -10.25 -6.24 -3.96
C SER A 192 -11.05 -5.39 -4.95
N VAL A 193 -10.50 -5.17 -6.14
CA VAL A 193 -11.18 -4.46 -7.24
C VAL A 193 -12.57 -5.06 -7.52
N TRP A 194 -12.68 -6.39 -7.56
CA TRP A 194 -13.97 -7.08 -7.74
C TRP A 194 -14.96 -6.84 -6.61
N ARG A 195 -14.49 -6.78 -5.36
CA ARG A 195 -15.36 -6.46 -4.21
C ARG A 195 -15.79 -4.99 -4.23
N GLN A 196 -14.92 -4.11 -4.73
CA GLN A 196 -15.23 -2.70 -4.92
C GLN A 196 -16.34 -2.51 -5.96
N TYR A 197 -16.28 -3.19 -7.12
CA TYR A 197 -17.34 -3.14 -8.14
C TYR A 197 -18.69 -3.67 -7.66
N LYS A 198 -18.73 -4.50 -6.61
CA LYS A 198 -20.00 -4.95 -6.00
C LYS A 198 -20.59 -3.93 -5.03
N THR A 199 -19.86 -2.87 -4.67
CA THR A 199 -20.31 -1.89 -3.69
C THR A 199 -21.13 -0.80 -4.39
N ILE A 200 -22.36 -0.57 -3.93
CA ILE A 200 -23.26 0.45 -4.50
C ILE A 200 -22.68 1.87 -4.38
N SER A 201 -22.00 2.19 -3.27
CA SER A 201 -21.39 3.52 -3.08
C SER A 201 -20.34 3.85 -4.13
N TYR A 202 -19.60 2.85 -4.64
CA TYR A 202 -18.63 3.06 -5.72
C TYR A 202 -19.34 3.47 -7.02
N TRP A 203 -20.41 2.75 -7.40
CA TRP A 203 -21.19 3.07 -8.60
C TRP A 203 -21.87 4.43 -8.51
N PHE A 204 -22.36 4.81 -7.33
CA PHE A 204 -22.93 6.14 -7.13
C PHE A 204 -21.93 7.24 -7.51
N TRP A 205 -20.71 7.20 -6.96
CA TRP A 205 -19.67 8.20 -7.25
C TRP A 205 -19.20 8.13 -8.71
N TYR A 206 -19.08 6.92 -9.25
CA TYR A 206 -18.67 6.71 -10.64
C TYR A 206 -19.71 7.22 -11.66
N ILE A 207 -21.00 7.02 -11.40
CA ILE A 207 -22.07 7.52 -12.27
C ILE A 207 -22.10 9.05 -12.22
N VAL A 208 -21.97 9.65 -11.04
CA VAL A 208 -21.91 11.11 -10.90
C VAL A 208 -20.72 11.70 -11.69
N SER A 209 -19.56 11.04 -11.66
CA SER A 209 -18.38 11.50 -12.40
C SER A 209 -18.50 11.33 -13.93
N LEU A 210 -19.36 10.41 -14.40
CA LEU A 210 -19.59 10.17 -15.81
C LEU A 210 -20.56 11.16 -16.48
N ILE A 211 -21.27 12.00 -15.73
CA ILE A 211 -22.24 12.96 -16.28
C ILE A 211 -21.49 14.14 -16.93
N PRO A 212 -21.51 14.30 -18.27
CA PRO A 212 -20.76 15.35 -18.95
C PRO A 212 -21.54 16.68 -19.03
N PHE A 213 -22.79 16.73 -18.55
CA PHE A 213 -23.65 17.89 -18.66
C PHE A 213 -23.27 18.98 -17.66
N TYR A 214 -23.36 20.25 -18.08
CA TYR A 214 -23.18 21.45 -17.23
C TYR A 214 -21.88 21.50 -16.43
N GLY A 215 -20.83 20.83 -16.90
CA GLY A 215 -19.57 20.79 -16.17
C GLY A 215 -19.57 19.90 -14.92
N VAL A 216 -20.60 19.05 -14.69
CA VAL A 216 -20.72 18.25 -13.45
C VAL A 216 -19.47 17.37 -13.23
N SER A 217 -18.97 16.74 -14.29
CA SER A 217 -17.72 15.95 -14.21
C SER A 217 -16.52 16.80 -13.78
N GLN A 218 -16.41 18.03 -14.27
CA GLN A 218 -15.34 19.00 -13.97
C GLN A 218 -15.35 19.33 -12.47
N TYR A 219 -16.53 19.69 -11.94
CA TYR A 219 -16.70 20.00 -10.52
C TYR A 219 -16.44 18.79 -9.64
N PHE A 220 -16.82 17.59 -10.10
CA PHE A 220 -16.54 16.36 -9.37
C PHE A 220 -15.02 16.11 -9.21
N TYR A 221 -14.22 16.37 -10.25
CA TYR A 221 -12.76 16.26 -10.14
C TYR A 221 -12.14 17.34 -9.26
N VAL A 222 -12.73 18.54 -9.19
CA VAL A 222 -12.33 19.54 -8.19
C VAL A 222 -12.55 18.98 -6.78
N LEU A 223 -13.71 18.36 -6.53
CA LEU A 223 -14.02 17.73 -5.24
C LEU A 223 -13.07 16.57 -4.94
N ASP A 224 -12.81 15.69 -5.90
CA ASP A 224 -11.84 14.58 -5.76
C ASP A 224 -10.46 15.13 -5.39
N PHE A 225 -9.96 16.14 -6.10
CA PHE A 225 -8.68 16.78 -5.83
C PHE A 225 -8.59 17.41 -4.43
N ILE A 226 -9.70 17.97 -3.92
CA ILE A 226 -9.75 18.50 -2.56
C ILE A 226 -9.70 17.38 -1.52
N MET A 227 -10.33 16.23 -1.80
CA MET A 227 -10.45 15.12 -0.85
C MET A 227 -9.17 14.27 -0.73
N ILE A 228 -8.46 14.04 -1.84
CA ILE A 228 -7.26 13.19 -1.87
C ILE A 228 -6.10 13.75 -1.04
N ASP A 229 -5.21 12.85 -0.60
CA ASP A 229 -3.98 13.22 0.08
C ASP A 229 -2.92 13.74 -0.92
N LYS A 230 -2.81 15.07 -1.02
CA LYS A 230 -1.83 15.77 -1.87
C LYS A 230 -0.38 15.55 -1.42
N GLY A 231 -0.17 15.03 -0.21
CA GLY A 231 1.14 14.68 0.30
C GLY A 231 1.63 13.32 -0.17
N ASP A 232 0.79 12.51 -0.84
CA ASP A 232 1.19 11.20 -1.35
C ASP A 232 1.38 11.19 -2.88
N GLU A 233 2.53 10.68 -3.31
CA GLU A 233 2.91 10.61 -4.73
C GLU A 233 1.92 9.76 -5.54
N TYR A 234 1.55 8.58 -5.05
CA TYR A 234 0.68 7.67 -5.79
C TYR A 234 -0.73 8.23 -5.94
N GLN A 235 -1.27 8.89 -4.92
CA GLN A 235 -2.59 9.52 -5.02
C GLN A 235 -2.62 10.63 -6.07
N LEU A 236 -1.59 11.49 -6.14
CA LEU A 236 -1.49 12.53 -7.17
C LEU A 236 -1.32 11.95 -8.57
N VAL A 237 -0.44 10.96 -8.74
CA VAL A 237 -0.25 10.26 -10.02
C VAL A 237 -1.55 9.60 -10.46
N LYS A 238 -2.21 8.87 -9.57
CA LYS A 238 -3.47 8.19 -9.86
C LYS A 238 -4.57 9.19 -10.21
N PHE A 239 -4.63 10.34 -9.53
CA PHE A 239 -5.54 11.42 -9.87
C PHE A 239 -5.31 11.92 -11.30
N ILE A 240 -4.07 12.29 -11.66
CA ILE A 240 -3.73 12.76 -13.02
C ILE A 240 -4.12 11.72 -14.08
N LEU A 241 -3.76 10.45 -13.86
CA LEU A 241 -4.02 9.38 -14.81
C LEU A 241 -5.51 9.06 -14.95
N SER A 242 -6.23 8.98 -13.82
CA SER A 242 -7.68 8.76 -13.80
C SER A 242 -8.41 9.91 -14.48
N PHE A 243 -8.01 11.14 -14.18
CA PHE A 243 -8.53 12.34 -14.80
C PHE A 243 -8.35 12.30 -16.32
N LYS A 244 -7.12 12.08 -16.83
CA LYS A 244 -6.85 12.07 -18.27
C LYS A 244 -7.52 10.92 -19.01
N THR A 245 -7.58 9.75 -18.37
CA THR A 245 -8.31 8.59 -18.90
C THR A 245 -9.79 8.92 -19.07
N MET A 246 -10.40 9.52 -18.05
CA MET A 246 -11.80 9.91 -18.11
C MET A 246 -12.04 11.07 -19.07
N PHE A 247 -11.11 12.02 -19.15
CA PHE A 247 -11.16 13.10 -20.13
C PHE A 247 -11.19 12.57 -21.56
N PHE A 248 -10.37 11.55 -21.89
CA PHE A 248 -10.45 10.87 -23.19
C PHE A 248 -11.82 10.21 -23.42
N ILE A 249 -12.34 9.49 -22.41
CA ILE A 249 -13.62 8.76 -22.55
C ILE A 249 -14.79 9.74 -22.68
N THR A 250 -14.90 10.73 -21.81
CA THR A 250 -16.05 11.64 -21.76
C THR A 250 -15.95 12.77 -22.79
N GLN A 251 -14.84 13.50 -22.81
CA GLN A 251 -14.68 14.66 -23.70
C GLN A 251 -14.24 14.26 -25.11
N GLY A 252 -13.49 13.16 -25.26
CA GLY A 252 -13.14 12.62 -26.58
C GLY A 252 -14.27 11.76 -27.14
N VAL A 253 -14.40 10.54 -26.63
CA VAL A 253 -15.27 9.50 -27.24
C VAL A 253 -16.76 9.82 -27.09
N MET A 254 -17.22 10.13 -25.87
CA MET A 254 -18.65 10.31 -25.62
C MET A 254 -19.20 11.60 -26.28
N LYS A 255 -18.49 12.73 -26.19
CA LYS A 255 -18.86 13.93 -26.96
C LYS A 255 -18.83 13.68 -28.46
N ALA A 256 -17.82 12.99 -29.01
CA ALA A 256 -17.80 12.65 -30.43
C ALA A 256 -19.03 11.83 -30.88
N LEU A 257 -19.42 10.83 -30.08
CA LEU A 257 -20.61 10.02 -30.36
C LEU A 257 -21.91 10.84 -30.28
N ILE A 258 -22.07 11.67 -29.25
CA ILE A 258 -23.24 12.55 -29.10
C ILE A 258 -23.32 13.51 -30.29
N GLY A 259 -22.21 14.17 -30.63
CA GLY A 259 -22.13 15.08 -31.77
C GLY A 259 -22.46 14.38 -33.09
N TYR A 260 -21.95 13.17 -33.30
CA TYR A 260 -22.28 12.35 -34.48
C TYR A 260 -23.77 12.01 -34.56
N PHE A 261 -24.39 11.54 -33.47
CA PHE A 261 -25.82 11.22 -33.47
C PHE A 261 -26.70 12.45 -33.63
N MET A 262 -26.34 13.58 -33.02
CA MET A 262 -27.03 14.85 -33.21
C MET A 262 -26.96 15.29 -34.68
N LEU A 263 -25.77 15.26 -35.29
CA LEU A 263 -25.58 15.59 -36.69
C LEU A 263 -26.35 14.63 -37.62
N TYR A 264 -26.30 13.32 -37.35
CA TYR A 264 -27.02 12.32 -38.14
C TYR A 264 -28.53 12.50 -38.07
N ALA A 265 -29.09 12.74 -36.86
CA ALA A 265 -30.50 13.06 -36.69
C ALA A 265 -30.89 14.35 -37.44
N CYS A 266 -30.02 15.37 -37.39
CA CYS A 266 -30.21 16.63 -38.09
C CYS A 266 -30.29 16.45 -39.62
N THR A 267 -29.33 15.72 -40.18
CA THR A 267 -29.10 15.64 -41.62
C THR A 267 -29.96 14.56 -42.31
N THR A 268 -30.20 13.44 -41.64
CA THR A 268 -30.81 12.25 -42.26
C THR A 268 -32.27 12.08 -41.87
N MET A 269 -32.64 12.32 -40.61
CA MET A 269 -34.01 12.05 -40.13
C MET A 269 -35.01 13.17 -40.44
N ASN A 270 -34.55 14.40 -40.63
CA ASN A 270 -35.41 15.58 -40.81
C ASN A 270 -35.52 16.09 -42.25
N TYR A 271 -35.23 15.25 -43.26
CA TYR A 271 -35.18 15.65 -44.68
C TYR A 271 -36.54 16.06 -45.30
N ILE A 272 -37.63 16.19 -44.52
CA ILE A 272 -38.99 16.32 -45.06
C ILE A 272 -39.51 17.77 -45.08
N ASP A 273 -38.89 18.74 -44.39
CA ASP A 273 -39.43 20.11 -44.35
C ASP A 273 -38.35 21.22 -44.28
N ASN A 274 -38.48 22.27 -45.11
CA ASN A 274 -37.53 23.40 -45.17
C ASN A 274 -37.50 24.21 -43.85
N ALA A 275 -38.58 24.17 -43.07
CA ALA A 275 -38.63 24.78 -41.74
C ALA A 275 -37.67 24.11 -40.72
N TYR A 276 -37.25 22.87 -40.96
CA TYR A 276 -36.34 22.13 -40.08
C TYR A 276 -34.86 22.44 -40.32
N GLN A 277 -34.50 23.07 -41.45
CA GLN A 277 -33.10 23.39 -41.76
C GLN A 277 -32.54 24.49 -40.83
N ASP A 278 -33.34 25.52 -40.53
CA ASP A 278 -32.99 26.57 -39.55
C ASP A 278 -32.86 26.00 -38.13
N ASP A 279 -33.65 24.98 -37.80
CA ASP A 279 -33.59 24.31 -36.50
C ASP A 279 -32.28 23.54 -36.35
N CYS A 280 -31.73 22.99 -37.44
CA CYS A 280 -30.45 22.30 -37.44
C CYS A 280 -29.27 23.23 -37.14
N THR A 281 -29.28 24.44 -37.71
CA THR A 281 -28.26 25.46 -37.41
C THR A 281 -28.36 25.95 -35.96
N ARG A 282 -29.56 25.97 -35.37
CA ARG A 282 -29.78 26.42 -33.98
C ARG A 282 -29.62 25.34 -32.92
N LYS A 283 -29.80 24.06 -33.27
CA LYS A 283 -29.70 22.90 -32.36
C LYS A 283 -28.52 21.98 -32.69
N GLY A 284 -27.57 22.49 -33.47
CA GLY A 284 -26.32 21.79 -33.77
C GLY A 284 -25.56 21.41 -32.49
N PRO A 285 -24.64 20.44 -32.58
CA PRO A 285 -23.83 20.05 -31.43
C PRO A 285 -22.98 21.23 -30.95
N GLY A 286 -23.24 21.71 -29.72
CA GLY A 286 -22.55 22.85 -29.13
C GLY A 286 -23.37 24.15 -29.09
N SER A 287 -24.48 24.24 -29.83
CA SER A 287 -25.25 25.49 -29.97
C SER A 287 -26.07 25.87 -28.73
N SER A 288 -26.52 24.88 -27.95
CA SER A 288 -27.39 25.08 -26.78
C SER A 288 -26.62 25.18 -25.46
N ILE A 289 -25.29 25.13 -25.51
CA ILE A 289 -24.46 25.05 -24.31
C ILE A 289 -23.99 26.45 -23.93
N GLU A 290 -24.01 26.77 -22.63
CA GLU A 290 -23.39 27.97 -22.11
C GLU A 290 -21.87 27.88 -22.31
N VAL A 291 -21.41 28.43 -23.44
CA VAL A 291 -20.01 28.46 -23.88
C VAL A 291 -19.07 28.85 -22.74
N PHE A 292 -19.48 29.83 -21.94
CA PHE A 292 -18.71 30.32 -20.80
C PHE A 292 -18.46 29.25 -19.73
N SER A 293 -19.49 28.44 -19.40
CA SER A 293 -19.39 27.39 -18.39
C SER A 293 -18.45 26.27 -18.85
N GLU A 294 -18.50 25.88 -20.13
CA GLU A 294 -17.58 24.89 -20.70
C GLU A 294 -16.13 25.37 -20.72
N VAL A 295 -15.89 26.59 -21.21
CA VAL A 295 -14.53 27.17 -21.26
C VAL A 295 -13.93 27.29 -19.87
N ILE A 296 -14.69 27.76 -18.88
CA ILE A 296 -14.23 27.81 -17.48
C ILE A 296 -13.98 26.41 -16.95
N GLY A 297 -14.91 25.47 -17.19
CA GLY A 297 -14.77 24.09 -16.78
C GLY A 297 -13.48 23.47 -17.32
N GLN A 298 -13.21 23.67 -18.60
CA GLN A 298 -12.01 23.19 -19.28
C GLN A 298 -10.74 23.83 -18.72
N PHE A 299 -10.76 25.14 -18.45
CA PHE A 299 -9.64 25.84 -17.84
C PHE A 299 -9.34 25.32 -16.43
N VAL A 300 -10.37 25.15 -15.59
CA VAL A 300 -10.25 24.60 -14.24
C VAL A 300 -9.66 23.19 -14.29
N GLN A 301 -10.11 22.35 -15.23
CA GLN A 301 -9.59 21.01 -15.43
C GLN A 301 -8.09 21.00 -15.77
N VAL A 302 -7.68 21.78 -16.77
CA VAL A 302 -6.26 21.91 -17.14
C VAL A 302 -5.45 22.40 -15.93
N PHE A 303 -5.92 23.45 -15.27
CA PHE A 303 -5.27 24.00 -14.09
C PHE A 303 -5.08 22.97 -12.96
N LEU A 304 -6.10 22.17 -12.65
CA LEU A 304 -6.04 21.14 -11.61
C LEU A 304 -5.00 20.06 -11.89
N ILE A 305 -4.90 19.59 -13.14
CA ILE A 305 -3.92 18.56 -13.52
C ILE A 305 -2.50 19.11 -13.36
N TRP A 306 -2.25 20.33 -13.83
CA TRP A 306 -0.95 20.99 -13.70
C TRP A 306 -0.61 21.28 -12.24
N LEU A 307 -1.58 21.71 -11.43
CA LEU A 307 -1.41 21.90 -10.00
C LEU A 307 -1.05 20.57 -9.31
N ALA A 308 -1.74 19.47 -9.63
CA ALA A 308 -1.42 18.14 -9.13
C ALA A 308 0.00 17.71 -9.55
N PHE A 309 0.40 17.99 -10.78
CA PHE A 309 1.73 17.69 -11.29
C PHE A 309 2.83 18.52 -10.60
N PHE A 310 2.59 19.80 -10.31
CA PHE A 310 3.55 20.61 -9.54
C PHE A 310 3.65 20.13 -8.09
N LEU A 311 2.53 19.76 -7.46
CA LEU A 311 2.51 19.16 -6.12
C LEU A 311 3.26 17.82 -6.06
N LEU A 312 3.30 17.09 -7.18
CA LEU A 312 4.00 15.80 -7.27
C LEU A 312 5.48 15.93 -6.89
N SER A 313 6.12 17.04 -7.25
CA SER A 313 7.53 17.30 -6.92
C SER A 313 7.76 17.35 -5.41
N CYS A 314 6.77 17.80 -4.64
CA CYS A 314 6.88 17.93 -3.18
C CYS A 314 6.29 16.72 -2.42
N SER A 315 5.60 15.81 -3.09
CA SER A 315 4.84 14.71 -2.47
C SER A 315 5.72 13.56 -1.98
N LYS A 316 5.44 12.99 -0.81
CA LYS A 316 6.18 11.85 -0.24
C LYS A 316 5.64 10.53 -0.78
N GLN A 317 6.49 9.51 -0.87
CA GLN A 317 6.07 8.17 -1.29
C GLN A 317 5.62 7.34 -0.09
N LYS A 318 4.35 7.45 0.33
CA LYS A 318 3.84 6.76 1.54
C LYS A 318 3.58 5.28 1.31
N GLY A 319 3.56 4.82 0.05
CA GLY A 319 3.30 3.43 -0.30
C GLY A 319 4.47 2.47 -0.08
N LYS A 320 5.67 2.96 0.23
CA LYS A 320 6.83 2.11 0.57
C LYS A 320 6.75 1.73 2.06
N PRO A 321 6.55 0.44 2.40
CA PRO A 321 6.65 -0.01 3.79
C PRO A 321 8.09 0.16 4.27
N ILE A 322 8.24 0.48 5.55
CA ILE A 322 9.55 0.58 6.18
C ILE A 322 9.88 -0.81 6.74
N PHE A 323 11.09 -1.28 6.44
CA PHE A 323 11.61 -2.52 7.02
C PHE A 323 12.62 -2.15 8.09
N GLN A 324 12.53 -2.81 9.25
CA GLN A 324 13.38 -2.54 10.41
C GLN A 324 14.88 -2.73 10.13
N TYR A 325 15.21 -3.46 9.06
CA TYR A 325 16.56 -3.89 8.71
C TYR A 325 17.03 -3.33 7.36
N ASP A 326 16.34 -2.32 6.83
CA ASP A 326 16.82 -1.67 5.60
C ASP A 326 17.86 -0.62 5.95
N ASP A 327 19.13 -1.06 6.02
CA ASP A 327 20.29 -0.19 6.22
C ASP A 327 20.59 0.67 4.98
N THR A 328 19.80 0.55 3.90
CA THR A 328 20.01 1.44 2.77
C THR A 328 19.67 2.87 3.19
N PRO A 329 20.66 3.80 3.13
CA PRO A 329 20.38 5.18 3.46
C PRO A 329 19.26 5.63 2.53
N GLN A 330 18.17 6.15 3.11
CA GLN A 330 17.07 6.69 2.33
C GLN A 330 17.67 7.75 1.41
N LYS A 331 17.81 7.40 0.12
CA LYS A 331 18.31 8.32 -0.87
C LYS A 331 17.30 9.46 -0.87
N ILE A 332 17.74 10.64 -0.45
CA ILE A 332 16.92 11.85 -0.49
C ILE A 332 16.73 12.14 -1.98
N GLU A 333 15.69 11.53 -2.56
CA GLU A 333 15.31 11.79 -3.95
C GLU A 333 14.97 13.27 -4.03
N GLY A 334 15.65 13.98 -4.94
CA GLY A 334 15.37 15.38 -5.18
C GLY A 334 13.91 15.55 -5.59
N CYS A 335 13.29 16.67 -5.21
CA CYS A 335 11.90 16.98 -5.55
C CYS A 335 11.60 16.81 -7.05
N PHE A 336 12.60 17.04 -7.90
CA PHE A 336 12.47 16.95 -9.36
C PHE A 336 12.55 15.54 -9.93
N GLU A 337 12.89 14.49 -9.19
CA GLU A 337 12.98 13.12 -9.75
C GLU A 337 11.64 12.37 -9.73
N ARG A 338 10.66 12.83 -8.94
CA ARG A 338 9.36 12.19 -8.74
C ARG A 338 8.47 12.20 -9.99
N GLY A 339 7.56 11.23 -10.07
CA GLY A 339 6.65 11.04 -11.21
C GLY A 339 7.23 10.28 -12.42
N GLY A 340 8.51 9.91 -12.39
CA GLY A 340 9.13 9.05 -13.40
C GLY A 340 8.90 9.53 -14.84
N ARG A 341 8.35 8.66 -15.68
CA ARG A 341 8.08 8.95 -17.11
C ARG A 341 6.83 9.78 -17.36
N LEU A 342 6.01 10.05 -16.33
CA LEU A 342 4.79 10.86 -16.45
C LEU A 342 5.09 12.27 -17.00
N LYS A 343 6.29 12.80 -16.75
CA LYS A 343 6.73 14.11 -17.25
C LYS A 343 6.63 14.24 -18.76
N TYR A 344 7.05 13.21 -19.50
CA TYR A 344 6.99 13.22 -20.97
C TYR A 344 5.55 13.26 -21.47
N PHE A 345 4.63 12.58 -20.79
CA PHE A 345 3.20 12.63 -21.10
C PHE A 345 2.57 13.97 -20.73
N MET A 346 3.05 14.63 -19.67
CA MET A 346 2.62 15.99 -19.35
C MET A 346 3.11 17.02 -20.39
N PHE A 347 4.31 16.85 -20.95
CA PHE A 347 4.75 17.65 -22.10
C PHE A 347 3.89 17.38 -23.35
N TRP A 348 3.55 16.12 -23.61
CA TRP A 348 2.58 15.77 -24.66
C TRP A 348 1.23 16.46 -24.43
N ASP A 349 0.77 16.57 -23.19
CA ASP A 349 -0.47 17.25 -22.86
C ASP A 349 -0.45 18.75 -23.21
N ILE A 350 0.66 19.46 -22.95
CA ILE A 350 0.83 20.86 -23.40
C ILE A 350 0.74 20.92 -24.92
N PHE A 351 1.44 20.01 -25.61
CA PHE A 351 1.43 19.98 -27.07
C PHE A 351 0.02 19.72 -27.62
N ALA A 352 -0.72 18.77 -27.03
CA ALA A 352 -2.08 18.46 -27.40
C ALA A 352 -3.03 19.65 -27.19
N LEU A 353 -2.92 20.33 -26.04
CA LEU A 353 -3.70 21.54 -25.73
C LEU A 353 -3.36 22.69 -26.69
N GLY A 354 -2.08 22.92 -26.96
CA GLY A 354 -1.63 23.93 -27.92
C GLY A 354 -2.11 23.62 -29.33
N SER A 355 -2.08 22.35 -29.75
CA SER A 355 -2.57 21.92 -31.05
C SER A 355 -4.09 22.09 -31.18
N SER A 356 -4.87 21.80 -30.14
CA SER A 356 -6.32 21.98 -30.17
C SER A 356 -6.70 23.47 -30.22
N ILE A 357 -6.04 24.31 -29.41
CA ILE A 357 -6.23 25.77 -29.46
C ILE A 357 -5.80 26.33 -30.82
N GLY A 358 -4.69 25.84 -31.38
CA GLY A 358 -4.23 26.23 -32.72
C GLY A 358 -5.24 25.86 -33.81
N LEU A 359 -5.83 24.66 -33.74
CA LEU A 359 -6.89 24.22 -34.65
C LEU A 359 -8.14 25.09 -34.53
N PHE A 360 -8.56 25.43 -33.32
CA PHE A 360 -9.64 26.38 -33.07
C PHE A 360 -9.41 27.72 -33.78
N TRP A 361 -8.24 28.33 -33.54
CA TRP A 361 -7.89 29.62 -34.15
C TRP A 361 -7.82 29.54 -35.67
N LEU A 362 -7.27 28.45 -36.22
CA LEU A 362 -7.21 28.23 -37.66
C LEU A 362 -8.61 28.21 -38.26
N VAL A 363 -9.53 27.40 -37.71
CA VAL A 363 -10.90 27.29 -38.21
C VAL A 363 -11.66 28.62 -38.03
N TYR A 364 -11.52 29.26 -36.87
CA TYR A 364 -12.15 30.54 -36.57
C TYR A 364 -11.72 31.65 -37.54
N LEU A 365 -10.42 31.72 -37.90
CA LEU A 365 -9.90 32.72 -38.84
C LEU A 365 -10.30 32.46 -40.30
N THR A 366 -10.64 31.21 -40.66
CA THR A 366 -11.10 30.87 -42.02
C THR A 366 -12.57 31.18 -42.28
N GLN A 367 -13.33 31.60 -41.27
CA GLN A 367 -14.74 31.95 -41.46
C GLN A 367 -14.91 33.38 -41.99
N ASP A 368 -15.60 33.52 -43.13
CA ASP A 368 -15.87 34.81 -43.77
C ASP A 368 -16.74 35.72 -42.90
N THR A 369 -17.68 35.15 -42.15
CA THR A 369 -18.49 35.86 -41.16
C THR A 369 -17.91 35.60 -39.78
N ARG A 370 -17.23 36.57 -39.18
CA ARG A 370 -16.75 36.47 -37.79
C ARG A 370 -17.98 36.32 -36.88
N PRO A 371 -18.27 35.12 -36.34
CA PRO A 371 -19.40 34.98 -35.45
C PRO A 371 -19.09 35.76 -34.16
N ASN A 372 -20.12 36.30 -33.52
CA ASN A 372 -19.97 36.70 -32.11
C ASN A 372 -19.47 35.48 -31.33
N PHE A 373 -18.64 35.70 -30.32
CA PHE A 373 -18.07 34.61 -29.51
C PHE A 373 -19.16 33.66 -28.97
N ASP A 374 -20.34 34.20 -28.66
CA ASP A 374 -21.52 33.45 -28.21
C ASP A 374 -22.01 32.40 -29.22
N ASN A 375 -21.77 32.61 -30.51
CA ASN A 375 -22.13 31.68 -31.59
C ASN A 375 -20.97 30.73 -31.96
N SER A 376 -19.87 30.71 -31.20
CA SER A 376 -18.71 29.86 -31.47
C SER A 376 -18.75 28.51 -30.73
N GLY A 377 -19.91 28.15 -30.15
CA GLY A 377 -20.10 26.93 -29.36
C GLY A 377 -19.69 25.66 -30.11
N ASP A 378 -20.06 25.55 -31.40
CA ASP A 378 -19.75 24.38 -32.23
C ASP A 378 -18.23 24.16 -32.39
N PHE A 379 -17.45 25.24 -32.52
CA PHE A 379 -15.98 25.17 -32.62
C PHE A 379 -15.33 24.77 -31.31
N ILE A 380 -15.83 25.29 -30.19
CA ILE A 380 -15.34 24.96 -28.85
C ILE A 380 -15.64 23.49 -28.57
N TYR A 381 -16.86 23.05 -28.87
CA TYR A 381 -17.26 21.64 -28.77
C TYR A 381 -16.33 20.71 -29.57
N PHE A 382 -16.03 21.04 -30.83
CA PHE A 382 -15.13 20.23 -31.65
C PHE A 382 -13.67 20.27 -31.15
N THR A 383 -13.23 21.41 -30.65
CA THR A 383 -11.88 21.59 -30.10
C THR A 383 -11.69 20.73 -28.84
N GLU A 384 -12.69 20.66 -27.98
CA GLU A 384 -12.70 19.78 -26.81
C GLU A 384 -12.66 18.31 -27.20
N ILE A 385 -13.40 17.90 -28.24
CA ILE A 385 -13.31 16.54 -28.78
C ILE A 385 -11.89 16.24 -29.23
N CYS A 386 -11.27 17.14 -29.99
CA CYS A 386 -9.88 16.95 -30.45
C CYS A 386 -8.91 16.81 -29.29
N TYR A 387 -9.01 17.70 -28.29
CA TYR A 387 -8.15 17.64 -27.11
C TYR A 387 -8.39 16.38 -26.26
N GLY A 388 -9.66 15.99 -26.10
CA GLY A 388 -10.07 14.74 -25.46
C GLY A 388 -9.45 13.53 -26.15
N MET A 389 -9.58 13.44 -27.48
CA MET A 389 -9.01 12.35 -28.27
C MET A 389 -7.48 12.30 -28.21
N LEU A 390 -6.80 13.45 -28.20
CA LEU A 390 -5.33 13.53 -28.05
C LEU A 390 -4.84 13.08 -26.67
N SER A 391 -5.72 12.90 -25.69
CA SER A 391 -5.40 12.30 -24.38
C SER A 391 -5.33 10.76 -24.41
N PHE A 392 -5.57 10.12 -25.56
CA PHE A 392 -5.47 8.66 -25.75
C PHE A 392 -4.19 8.01 -25.16
N PRO A 393 -2.97 8.58 -25.29
CA PRO A 393 -1.77 7.95 -24.76
C PRO A 393 -1.80 7.69 -23.25
N PHE A 394 -2.62 8.43 -22.49
CA PHE A 394 -2.77 8.22 -21.05
C PHE A 394 -3.49 6.91 -20.70
N LEU A 395 -4.27 6.32 -21.62
CA LEU A 395 -4.94 5.03 -21.39
C LEU A 395 -3.95 3.89 -21.13
N ILE A 396 -2.73 3.99 -21.65
CA ILE A 396 -1.67 2.99 -21.46
C ILE A 396 -1.37 2.81 -19.96
N PHE A 397 -1.51 3.87 -19.16
CA PHE A 397 -1.30 3.81 -17.72
C PHE A 397 -2.46 3.18 -16.96
N ASN A 398 -3.64 2.99 -17.57
CA ASN A 398 -4.74 2.30 -16.91
C ASN A 398 -4.48 0.77 -16.84
N VAL A 399 -3.49 0.27 -17.59
CA VAL A 399 -3.02 -1.10 -17.46
C VAL A 399 -2.18 -1.21 -16.16
N PRO A 400 -2.63 -2.00 -15.16
CA PRO A 400 -2.04 -1.99 -13.81
C PRO A 400 -0.55 -2.35 -13.80
N PHE A 401 -0.12 -3.21 -14.72
CA PHE A 401 1.28 -3.61 -14.87
C PHE A 401 2.18 -2.47 -15.38
N VAL A 402 1.64 -1.62 -16.25
CA VAL A 402 2.38 -0.53 -16.88
C VAL A 402 2.49 0.66 -15.94
N ASN A 403 1.43 0.94 -15.16
CA ASN A 403 1.40 2.04 -14.21
C ASN A 403 2.54 1.99 -13.19
N GLY A 404 2.71 0.84 -12.52
CA GLY A 404 3.73 0.68 -11.47
C GLY A 404 5.16 0.89 -11.99
N ARG A 405 5.40 0.55 -13.26
CA ARG A 405 6.71 0.72 -13.91
C ARG A 405 6.96 2.14 -14.38
N LEU A 406 5.99 2.74 -15.09
CA LEU A 406 6.20 4.07 -15.68
C LEU A 406 6.26 5.18 -14.64
N THR A 407 5.51 5.04 -13.54
CA THR A 407 5.36 6.11 -12.54
C THR A 407 6.29 5.95 -11.34
N LYS A 408 6.82 4.73 -11.09
CA LYS A 408 7.57 4.34 -9.88
C LYS A 408 6.82 4.55 -8.55
N ALA A 409 5.59 5.06 -8.60
CA ALA A 409 4.77 5.33 -7.44
C ALA A 409 4.25 4.00 -6.86
N LYS A 410 4.44 3.79 -5.56
CA LYS A 410 3.97 2.57 -4.88
C LYS A 410 2.54 2.77 -4.45
N ALA A 411 1.70 1.78 -4.71
CA ALA A 411 0.26 1.88 -4.49
C ALA A 411 -0.07 2.19 -3.03
N THR A 412 -0.90 3.21 -2.83
CA THR A 412 -1.53 3.57 -1.55
C THR A 412 -3.04 3.51 -1.67
N ALA A 413 -3.70 3.35 -0.53
CA ALA A 413 -5.14 3.30 -0.40
C ALA A 413 -5.57 3.91 0.94
N TYR A 414 -6.87 4.06 1.17
CA TYR A 414 -7.39 4.66 2.38
C TYR A 414 -8.04 3.64 3.29
N ASP A 415 -7.84 3.82 4.59
CA ASP A 415 -8.62 3.15 5.64
C ASP A 415 -9.98 3.83 5.84
N ARG A 416 -10.82 3.27 6.74
CA ARG A 416 -12.13 3.85 7.08
C ARG A 416 -12.02 5.21 7.78
N LYS A 417 -10.85 5.55 8.32
CA LYS A 417 -10.55 6.83 8.98
C LYS A 417 -10.01 7.88 7.99
N GLY A 418 -9.81 7.52 6.72
CA GLY A 418 -9.25 8.41 5.70
C GLY A 418 -7.74 8.65 5.82
N ASN A 419 -7.02 7.73 6.47
CA ASN A 419 -5.57 7.67 6.49
C ASN A 419 -5.07 6.99 5.21
N CYS A 420 -4.05 7.59 4.58
CA CYS A 420 -3.41 7.04 3.39
C CYS A 420 -2.35 6.02 3.84
N ILE A 421 -2.53 4.76 3.45
CA ILE A 421 -1.69 3.63 3.86
C ILE A 421 -1.23 2.82 2.64
N PRO A 422 -0.12 2.07 2.72
CA PRO A 422 0.33 1.18 1.65
C PRO A 422 -0.74 0.14 1.25
N ALA A 423 -0.98 0.00 -0.05
CA ALA A 423 -1.93 -0.96 -0.61
C ALA A 423 -1.23 -2.31 -0.87
N ILE A 424 -0.76 -2.98 0.18
CA ILE A 424 -0.03 -4.25 0.08
C ILE A 424 -0.96 -5.41 0.44
N ASP A 425 -1.17 -6.32 -0.51
CA ASP A 425 -2.01 -7.52 -0.31
C ASP A 425 -1.52 -8.41 0.84
N GLY A 426 -0.21 -8.44 1.11
CA GLY A 426 0.39 -9.14 2.25
C GLY A 426 0.06 -8.50 3.60
N LEU A 427 0.13 -7.16 3.71
CA LEU A 427 -0.31 -6.43 4.91
C LEU A 427 -1.80 -6.64 5.16
N ARG A 428 -2.62 -6.72 4.11
CA ARG A 428 -4.05 -7.03 4.26
C ARG A 428 -4.28 -8.33 5.02
N LYS A 429 -3.50 -9.39 4.73
CA LYS A 429 -3.60 -10.67 5.45
C LYS A 429 -3.12 -10.56 6.90
N LYS A 430 -2.01 -9.87 7.14
CA LYS A 430 -1.42 -9.74 8.48
C LYS A 430 -2.22 -8.83 9.42
N ILE A 431 -2.77 -7.72 8.90
CA ILE A 431 -3.69 -6.88 9.68
C ILE A 431 -4.96 -7.67 10.02
N LYS A 432 -5.49 -8.46 9.08
CA LYS A 432 -6.67 -9.30 9.34
C LYS A 432 -6.40 -10.35 10.41
N SER A 433 -5.24 -11.01 10.40
CA SER A 433 -4.87 -11.97 11.44
C SER A 433 -4.71 -11.31 12.80
N ASN A 434 -4.04 -10.15 12.88
CA ASN A 434 -3.86 -9.45 14.15
C ASN A 434 -5.21 -8.95 14.71
N GLN A 435 -6.10 -8.43 13.87
CA GLN A 435 -7.44 -8.03 14.29
C GLN A 435 -8.28 -9.22 14.76
N GLU A 436 -8.20 -10.37 14.08
CA GLU A 436 -8.87 -11.61 14.51
C GLU A 436 -8.30 -12.10 15.85
N GLU A 437 -6.98 -12.04 16.04
CA GLU A 437 -6.32 -12.41 17.29
C GLU A 437 -6.71 -11.49 18.46
N GLU A 438 -6.70 -10.17 18.26
CA GLU A 438 -7.20 -9.20 19.26
C GLU A 438 -8.67 -9.40 19.59
N THR A 439 -9.51 -9.66 18.57
CA THR A 439 -10.95 -9.92 18.77
C THR A 439 -11.17 -11.20 19.56
N ASN A 440 -10.41 -12.26 19.26
CA ASN A 440 -10.46 -13.53 19.99
C ASN A 440 -9.94 -13.36 21.42
N LEU A 441 -8.90 -12.55 21.64
CA LEU A 441 -8.39 -12.25 22.98
C LEU A 441 -9.40 -11.46 23.81
N LEU A 442 -10.05 -10.44 23.22
CA LEU A 442 -11.14 -9.71 23.88
C LEU A 442 -12.35 -10.60 24.17
N LEU A 443 -12.74 -11.47 23.24
CA LEU A 443 -13.81 -12.44 23.45
C LEU A 443 -13.47 -13.42 24.58
N ASN A 444 -12.24 -13.95 24.60
CA ASN A 444 -11.79 -14.87 25.64
C ASN A 444 -11.78 -14.20 27.03
N THR A 445 -11.29 -12.96 27.13
CA THR A 445 -11.34 -12.19 28.39
C THR A 445 -12.77 -11.95 28.83
N LEU A 446 -13.67 -11.57 27.91
CA LEU A 446 -15.09 -11.36 28.23
C LEU A 446 -15.82 -12.65 28.62
N THR A 447 -15.45 -13.81 28.07
CA THR A 447 -16.04 -15.09 28.46
C THR A 447 -15.58 -15.59 29.83
N ILE A 448 -14.39 -15.18 30.29
CA ILE A 448 -13.87 -15.56 31.62
C ILE A 448 -14.66 -14.84 32.72
N ASP A 449 -15.05 -13.58 32.51
CA ASP A 449 -15.82 -12.80 33.49
C ASP A 449 -17.30 -13.23 33.62
N VAL A 450 -17.89 -13.86 32.60
CA VAL A 450 -19.29 -14.32 32.67
C VAL A 450 -19.42 -15.66 33.41
N GLY A 451 -18.35 -16.45 33.47
CA GLY A 451 -18.33 -17.73 34.19
C GLY A 451 -18.29 -17.57 35.72
N GLU A 452 -17.51 -16.62 36.24
CA GLU A 452 -17.37 -16.43 37.69
C GLU A 452 -18.56 -15.74 38.36
N VAL A 453 -19.42 -15.04 37.59
CA VAL A 453 -20.58 -14.31 38.16
C VAL A 453 -21.82 -15.20 38.32
N PHE A 454 -21.87 -16.38 37.68
CA PHE A 454 -23.03 -17.28 37.76
C PHE A 454 -22.86 -18.49 38.70
N ASP A 455 -21.69 -18.65 39.32
CA ASP A 455 -21.42 -19.70 40.32
C ASP A 455 -21.36 -19.16 41.78
N GLY A 456 -21.93 -17.96 42.02
CA GLY A 456 -22.03 -17.32 43.35
C GLY A 456 -23.43 -17.33 43.94
#